data_AF-A0A7C5U332-F1
#
_entry.id   AF-A0A7C5U332-F1
#
_cell.length_a   1.000
_cell.length_b   1.000
_cell.length_c   1.000
_cell.angle_alpha   90.00
_cell.angle_beta   90.00
_cell.angle_gamma   90.00
#
_symmetry.space_group_name_H-M   'P 1'
#
loop_
_entity.id
_entity.type
_entity.pdbx_description
1 polymer ?
#
loop_
_entity_poly.entity_id
_entity_poly.type
_entity_poly.pdbx_seq_one_letter_code
_entity_poly.pdbx_strand_id
1 'polypeptide(L)'
;MWRKFFVFVFTSLLFVSMFSASADELNKLFYEARRDYDAEKLLKVIKEIEGTADYTKNSRLLTILADCYLEYAAWGVADKDKEKTLEKARANAEAAIKLDSKNGRAYYIAGAAIGRLAQYKGIVQSLFMLGDFDKYIDTAIKLLDENDEEGRLYKSFALIASGMRF
;
A
#
# COMPACT_ATOMS: atom_id res chain seq x y z
N MET A 1 19.64 31.54 -61.75
CA MET A 1 18.38 31.08 -61.13
C MET A 1 18.75 29.98 -60.13
N TRP A 2 19.10 30.34 -58.89
CA TRP A 2 19.57 29.41 -57.84
C TRP A 2 18.41 29.16 -56.87
N ARG A 3 17.87 27.93 -56.85
CA ARG A 3 16.79 27.54 -55.92
C ARG A 3 17.39 27.20 -54.56
N LYS A 4 16.89 27.91 -53.54
CA LYS A 4 17.20 27.76 -52.12
C LYS A 4 16.81 26.35 -51.66
N PHE A 5 17.74 25.63 -51.03
CA PHE A 5 17.45 24.42 -50.27
C PHE A 5 16.90 24.85 -48.90
N PHE A 6 15.61 24.63 -48.68
CA PHE A 6 14.96 24.80 -47.38
C PHE A 6 15.01 23.44 -46.67
N VAL A 7 15.87 23.29 -45.66
CA VAL A 7 15.88 22.09 -44.80
C VAL A 7 14.84 22.31 -43.71
N PHE A 8 13.72 21.58 -43.81
CA PHE A 8 12.71 21.50 -42.76
C PHE A 8 13.20 20.48 -41.72
N VAL A 9 13.63 20.95 -40.55
CA VAL A 9 13.92 20.08 -39.40
C VAL A 9 12.58 19.75 -38.74
N PHE A 10 12.13 18.50 -38.92
CA PHE A 10 10.94 17.97 -38.28
C PHE A 10 11.33 17.38 -36.92
N THR A 11 11.30 18.20 -35.88
CA THR A 11 11.46 17.73 -34.49
C THR A 11 10.19 16.98 -34.08
N SER A 12 10.24 15.64 -34.20
CA SER A 12 9.23 14.75 -33.64
C SER A 12 9.30 14.80 -32.11
N LEU A 13 8.36 15.53 -31.50
CA LEU A 13 8.03 15.39 -30.09
C LEU A 13 7.36 14.01 -29.90
N LEU A 14 8.15 13.02 -29.51
CA LEU A 14 7.61 11.77 -28.97
C LEU A 14 6.93 12.09 -27.64
N PHE A 15 5.62 12.35 -27.69
CA PHE A 15 4.75 12.27 -26.54
C PHE A 15 4.71 10.80 -26.11
N VAL A 16 5.57 10.42 -25.16
CA VAL A 16 5.38 9.17 -24.42
C VAL A 16 4.14 9.40 -23.58
N SER A 17 2.99 8.94 -24.06
CA SER A 17 1.78 8.85 -23.26
C SER A 17 2.07 7.89 -22.12
N MET A 18 2.37 8.41 -20.93
CA MET A 18 2.44 7.61 -19.73
C MET A 18 1.04 7.07 -19.46
N PHE A 19 0.82 5.81 -19.83
CA PHE A 19 -0.40 5.10 -19.51
C PHE A 19 -0.31 4.75 -18.02
N SER A 20 -0.97 5.54 -17.17
CA SER A 20 -1.08 5.25 -15.74
C SER A 20 -1.87 3.96 -15.58
N ALA A 21 -1.29 2.96 -14.92
CA ALA A 21 -2.03 1.75 -14.56
C ALA A 21 -3.23 2.12 -13.68
N SER A 22 -4.35 1.42 -13.87
CA SER A 22 -5.53 1.59 -13.01
C SER A 22 -5.27 1.02 -11.61
N ALA A 23 -6.03 1.49 -10.62
CA ALA A 23 -5.90 0.98 -9.25
C ALA A 23 -6.17 -0.54 -9.15
N ASP A 24 -7.06 -1.08 -10.00
CA ASP A 24 -7.37 -2.52 -10.00
C ASP A 24 -6.25 -3.36 -10.62
N GLU A 25 -5.61 -2.87 -11.69
CA GLU A 25 -4.42 -3.51 -12.26
C GLU A 25 -3.27 -3.52 -11.26
N LEU A 26 -3.04 -2.41 -10.56
CA LEU A 26 -2.03 -2.32 -9.51
C LEU A 26 -2.33 -3.26 -8.35
N ASN A 27 -3.60 -3.39 -7.95
CA ASN A 27 -4.01 -4.32 -6.91
C ASN A 27 -3.76 -5.78 -7.32
N LYS A 28 -4.03 -6.12 -8.58
CA LYS A 28 -3.73 -7.45 -9.13
C LYS A 28 -2.23 -7.75 -9.11
N LEU A 29 -1.41 -6.82 -9.61
CA LEU A 29 0.05 -6.95 -9.59
C LEU A 29 0.60 -7.09 -8.17
N PHE A 30 0.00 -6.39 -7.21
CA PHE A 30 0.31 -6.53 -5.80
C PHE A 30 0.02 -7.96 -5.28
N TYR A 31 -1.15 -8.53 -5.57
CA TYR A 31 -1.45 -9.91 -5.18
C TYR A 31 -0.54 -10.94 -5.84
N GLU A 32 -0.17 -10.73 -7.11
CA GLU A 32 0.82 -11.56 -7.79
C GLU A 32 2.19 -11.48 -7.10
N ALA A 33 2.64 -10.27 -6.75
CA ALA A 33 3.89 -10.06 -6.03
C ALA A 33 3.88 -10.72 -4.64
N ARG A 34 2.78 -10.59 -3.89
CA ARG A 34 2.58 -11.23 -2.59
C ARG A 34 2.60 -12.76 -2.71
N ARG A 35 1.86 -13.32 -3.67
CA ARG A 35 1.80 -14.78 -3.91
C ARG A 35 3.18 -15.35 -4.23
N ASP A 36 3.94 -14.64 -5.06
CA ASP A 36 5.24 -15.09 -5.54
C ASP A 36 6.39 -14.75 -4.58
N TYR A 37 6.13 -14.05 -3.46
CA TYR A 37 7.14 -13.47 -2.57
C TYR A 37 8.19 -12.63 -3.33
N ASP A 38 7.75 -11.88 -4.35
CA ASP A 38 8.61 -11.17 -5.28
C ASP A 38 8.77 -9.70 -4.87
N ALA A 39 9.94 -9.40 -4.29
CA ALA A 39 10.23 -8.07 -3.74
C ALA A 39 10.40 -7.02 -4.85
N GLU A 40 10.90 -7.43 -6.02
CA GLU A 40 11.06 -6.53 -7.15
C GLU A 40 9.71 -6.15 -7.75
N LYS A 41 8.76 -7.10 -7.85
CA LYS A 41 7.38 -6.80 -8.28
C LYS A 41 6.70 -5.87 -7.28
N LEU A 42 6.85 -6.07 -5.97
CA LEU A 42 6.32 -5.12 -4.98
C LEU A 42 6.89 -3.72 -5.17
N LEU A 43 8.21 -3.60 -5.36
CA LEU A 43 8.85 -2.31 -5.61
C LEU A 43 8.36 -1.63 -6.90
N LYS A 44 8.05 -2.41 -7.94
CA LYS A 44 7.45 -1.88 -9.18
C LYS A 44 6.08 -1.30 -8.89
N VAL A 45 5.22 -2.00 -8.14
CA VAL A 45 3.88 -1.49 -7.75
C VAL A 45 4.01 -0.22 -6.90
N ILE A 46 4.93 -0.21 -5.92
CA ILE A 46 5.20 0.98 -5.08
C ILE A 46 5.57 2.18 -5.95
N LYS A 47 6.54 2.01 -6.87
CA LYS A 47 7.00 3.08 -7.75
C LYS A 47 5.91 3.59 -8.69
N GLU A 48 5.09 2.70 -9.23
CA GLU A 48 4.00 3.06 -10.13
C GLU A 48 2.92 3.88 -9.39
N ILE A 49 2.56 3.48 -8.17
CA ILE A 49 1.63 4.26 -7.34
C ILE A 49 2.24 5.62 -6.98
N GLU A 50 3.49 5.66 -6.50
CA GLU A 50 4.15 6.91 -6.10
C GLU A 50 4.39 7.86 -7.29
N GLY A 51 4.50 7.32 -8.51
CA GLY A 51 4.59 8.07 -9.76
C GLY A 51 3.24 8.53 -10.33
N THR A 52 2.12 8.02 -9.82
CA THR A 52 0.78 8.39 -10.27
C THR A 52 0.41 9.78 -9.73
N ALA A 53 -0.01 10.70 -10.60
CA ALA A 53 -0.42 12.03 -10.20
C ALA A 53 -1.58 11.99 -9.18
N ASP A 54 -1.51 12.82 -8.15
CA ASP A 54 -2.54 12.91 -7.10
C ASP A 54 -2.89 11.58 -6.39
N TYR A 55 -2.01 10.56 -6.39
CA TYR A 55 -2.28 9.28 -5.72
C TYR A 55 -2.65 9.43 -4.24
N THR A 56 -2.12 10.46 -3.58
CA THR A 56 -2.40 10.81 -2.19
C THR A 56 -3.85 11.26 -1.92
N LYS A 57 -4.64 11.51 -2.96
CA LYS A 57 -6.07 11.81 -2.89
C LYS A 57 -6.95 10.61 -3.23
N ASN A 58 -6.35 9.44 -3.50
CA ASN A 58 -7.05 8.22 -3.86
C ASN A 58 -6.92 7.17 -2.74
N SER A 59 -8.01 6.92 -2.02
CA SER A 59 -8.03 5.96 -0.91
C SER A 59 -7.61 4.54 -1.35
N ARG A 60 -8.03 4.10 -2.54
CA ARG A 60 -7.69 2.78 -3.07
C ARG A 60 -6.19 2.65 -3.34
N LEU A 61 -5.58 3.63 -4.01
CA LEU A 61 -4.13 3.62 -4.27
C LEU A 61 -3.31 3.68 -2.98
N LEU A 62 -3.71 4.53 -2.03
CA LEU A 62 -3.06 4.58 -0.71
C LEU A 62 -3.18 3.27 0.06
N THR A 63 -4.31 2.57 -0.07
CA THR A 63 -4.51 1.25 0.56
C THR A 63 -3.58 0.20 -0.03
N ILE A 64 -3.49 0.14 -1.36
CA ILE A 64 -2.58 -0.80 -2.05
C ILE A 64 -1.13 -0.48 -1.69
N LEU A 65 -0.76 0.81 -1.67
CA LEU A 65 0.59 1.26 -1.31
C LEU A 65 0.94 0.89 0.14
N ALA A 66 0.01 1.11 1.07
CA ALA A 66 0.17 0.73 2.47
C ALA A 66 0.43 -0.78 2.61
N ASP A 67 -0.31 -1.60 1.87
CA ASP A 67 -0.19 -3.05 1.90
C ASP A 67 1.11 -3.55 1.23
N CYS A 68 1.52 -2.90 0.14
CA CYS A 68 2.83 -3.13 -0.48
C CYS A 68 3.95 -2.87 0.54
N TYR A 69 3.89 -1.75 1.28
CA TYR A 69 4.86 -1.47 2.32
C TYR A 69 4.80 -2.45 3.49
N LEU A 70 3.60 -2.91 3.87
CA LEU A 70 3.44 -3.91 4.92
C LEU A 70 4.12 -5.24 4.54
N GLU A 71 3.93 -5.72 3.31
CA GLU A 71 4.58 -6.93 2.79
C GLU A 71 6.07 -6.74 2.56
N TYR A 72 6.45 -5.62 1.94
CA TYR A 72 7.86 -5.30 1.68
C TYR A 72 8.67 -5.20 2.98
N ALA A 73 8.06 -4.71 4.07
CA ALA A 73 8.69 -4.74 5.40
C ALA A 73 8.86 -6.15 5.96
N ALA A 74 7.97 -7.10 5.63
CA ALA A 74 8.07 -8.45 6.17
C ALA A 74 9.24 -9.23 5.57
N TRP A 75 9.44 -9.12 4.26
CA TRP A 75 10.36 -10.01 3.54
C TRP A 75 11.16 -9.33 2.40
N GLY A 76 10.91 -8.05 2.10
CA GLY A 76 11.57 -7.35 0.99
C GLY A 76 12.70 -6.38 1.39
N VAL A 77 12.85 -6.06 2.68
CA VAL A 77 13.90 -5.15 3.18
C VAL A 77 14.80 -5.80 4.22
N ALA A 78 16.00 -5.24 4.37
CA ALA A 78 16.90 -5.59 5.48
C ALA A 78 16.28 -5.18 6.83
N ASP A 79 16.64 -5.89 7.90
CA ASP A 79 16.06 -5.69 9.25
C ASP A 79 16.13 -4.23 9.73
N LYS A 80 17.24 -3.54 9.46
CA LYS A 80 17.43 -2.13 9.83
C LYS A 80 16.41 -1.18 9.20
N ASP A 81 15.78 -1.58 8.09
CA ASP A 81 14.84 -0.77 7.32
C ASP A 81 13.38 -1.17 7.58
N LYS A 82 13.13 -2.26 8.35
CA LYS A 82 11.79 -2.78 8.60
C LYS A 82 10.92 -1.78 9.36
N GLU A 83 11.45 -1.19 10.43
CA GLU A 83 10.71 -0.21 11.24
C GLU A 83 10.22 0.97 10.40
N LYS A 84 11.13 1.62 9.65
CA LYS A 84 10.79 2.74 8.77
C LYS A 84 9.79 2.35 7.68
N THR A 85 9.92 1.14 7.13
CA THR A 85 8.99 0.63 6.11
C THR A 85 7.60 0.39 6.69
N LEU A 86 7.50 -0.12 7.92
CA LEU A 86 6.23 -0.30 8.63
C LEU A 86 5.58 1.04 9.01
N GLU A 87 6.37 2.06 9.35
CA GLU A 87 5.85 3.42 9.56
C GLU A 87 5.21 3.98 8.29
N LYS A 88 5.82 3.74 7.12
CA LYS A 88 5.20 4.08 5.83
C LYS A 88 3.90 3.32 5.58
N ALA A 89 3.86 2.02 5.89
CA ALA A 89 2.63 1.23 5.76
C ALA A 89 1.49 1.83 6.60
N ARG A 90 1.75 2.10 7.89
CA ARG A 90 0.79 2.73 8.80
C ARG A 90 0.34 4.10 8.29
N ALA A 91 1.27 4.98 7.91
CA ALA A 91 0.94 6.33 7.47
C ALA A 91 0.05 6.36 6.22
N ASN A 92 0.32 5.51 5.23
CA ASN A 92 -0.51 5.39 4.03
C ASN A 92 -1.89 4.80 4.34
N ALA A 93 -1.98 3.80 5.22
CA ALA A 93 -3.24 3.25 5.66
C ALA A 93 -4.10 4.30 6.39
N GLU A 94 -3.51 5.07 7.29
CA GLU A 94 -4.20 6.17 7.99
C GLU A 94 -4.64 7.28 7.02
N ALA A 95 -3.84 7.58 5.98
CA ALA A 95 -4.24 8.50 4.93
C ALA A 95 -5.44 7.97 4.12
N ALA A 96 -5.45 6.67 3.78
CA ALA A 96 -6.58 6.04 3.10
C ALA A 96 -7.87 6.09 3.94
N ILE A 97 -7.76 5.86 5.26
CA ILE A 97 -8.89 5.95 6.22
C ILE A 97 -9.44 7.37 6.30
N LYS A 98 -8.57 8.41 6.26
CA LYS A 98 -9.01 9.81 6.27
C LYS A 98 -9.84 10.17 5.03
N LEU A 99 -9.49 9.59 3.88
CA LEU A 99 -10.24 9.79 2.62
C LEU A 99 -11.50 8.95 2.57
N ASP A 100 -11.47 7.73 3.10
CA ASP A 100 -12.60 6.82 3.16
C ASP A 100 -12.63 6.07 4.51
N SER A 101 -13.45 6.59 5.41
CA SER A 101 -13.67 5.99 6.73
C SER A 101 -14.36 4.61 6.72
N LYS A 102 -14.85 4.16 5.55
CA LYS A 102 -15.44 2.81 5.39
C LYS A 102 -14.45 1.80 4.82
N ASN A 103 -13.20 2.19 4.57
CA ASN A 103 -12.18 1.32 3.99
C ASN A 103 -11.63 0.30 5.01
N GLY A 104 -12.35 -0.81 5.17
CA GLY A 104 -11.99 -1.87 6.13
C GLY A 104 -10.60 -2.47 5.91
N ARG A 105 -10.11 -2.56 4.66
CA ARG A 105 -8.77 -3.05 4.35
C ARG A 105 -7.69 -2.11 4.91
N ALA A 106 -7.87 -0.79 4.78
CA ALA A 106 -6.94 0.18 5.34
C ALA A 106 -6.92 0.12 6.88
N TYR A 107 -8.06 -0.08 7.54
CA TYR A 107 -8.10 -0.35 8.98
C TYR A 107 -7.28 -1.58 9.36
N TYR A 108 -7.43 -2.70 8.63
CA TYR A 108 -6.63 -3.89 8.90
C TYR A 108 -5.13 -3.61 8.74
N ILE A 109 -4.71 -2.95 7.65
CA ILE A 109 -3.29 -2.66 7.38
C ILE A 109 -2.69 -1.76 8.47
N ALA A 110 -3.43 -0.75 8.93
CA ALA A 110 -2.99 0.10 10.04
C ALA A 110 -2.76 -0.72 11.33
N GLY A 111 -3.70 -1.59 11.70
CA GLY A 111 -3.56 -2.49 12.83
C GLY A 111 -2.38 -3.46 12.68
N ALA A 112 -2.28 -4.13 11.53
CA ALA A 112 -1.19 -5.06 11.23
C ALA A 112 0.19 -4.38 11.28
N ALA A 113 0.31 -3.16 10.75
CA ALA A 113 1.54 -2.38 10.82
C ALA A 113 1.91 -2.05 12.27
N ILE A 114 0.95 -1.68 13.12
CA ILE A 114 1.17 -1.44 14.55
C ILE A 114 1.65 -2.69 15.26
N GLY A 115 0.99 -3.83 15.05
CA GLY A 115 1.38 -5.11 15.67
C GLY A 115 2.82 -5.50 15.32
N ARG A 116 3.27 -5.22 14.09
CA ARG A 116 4.65 -5.45 13.66
C ARG A 116 5.61 -4.38 14.21
N LEU A 117 5.22 -3.11 14.25
CA LEU A 117 6.03 -2.01 14.81
C LEU A 117 6.34 -2.19 16.30
N ALA A 118 5.43 -2.82 17.05
CA ALA A 118 5.62 -3.11 18.47
C ALA A 118 6.89 -3.93 18.77
N GLN A 119 7.44 -4.65 17.78
CA GLN A 119 8.70 -5.39 17.94
C GLN A 119 9.94 -4.47 17.94
N TYR A 120 9.81 -3.23 17.44
CA TYR A 120 10.92 -2.28 17.26
C TYR A 120 10.88 -1.11 18.26
N LYS A 121 9.70 -0.74 18.79
CA LYS A 121 9.50 0.48 19.62
C LYS A 121 9.83 0.31 21.12
N GLY A 122 10.18 -0.90 21.56
CA GLY A 122 10.46 -1.21 22.96
C GLY A 122 9.20 -1.29 23.85
N ILE A 123 9.28 -2.02 24.95
CA ILE A 123 8.09 -2.52 25.68
C ILE A 123 7.09 -1.43 26.11
N VAL A 124 7.56 -0.28 26.59
CA VAL A 124 6.68 0.79 27.08
C VAL A 124 5.88 1.42 25.93
N GLN A 125 6.54 1.75 24.81
CA GLN A 125 5.86 2.32 23.66
C GLN A 125 4.91 1.30 23.04
N SER A 126 5.34 0.04 22.95
CA SER A 126 4.52 -1.07 22.43
C SER A 126 3.23 -1.25 23.21
N LEU A 127 3.23 -1.09 24.53
CA LEU A 127 2.01 -1.15 25.36
C LEU A 127 1.01 -0.05 25.01
N PHE A 128 1.48 1.20 24.80
CA PHE A 128 0.61 2.31 24.40
C PHE A 128 0.03 2.14 22.99
N MET A 129 0.77 1.44 22.11
CA MET A 129 0.32 1.15 20.75
C MET A 129 -0.83 0.12 20.69
N LEU A 130 -1.05 -0.67 21.74
CA LEU A 130 -2.10 -1.70 21.77
C LEU A 130 -3.52 -1.12 21.65
N GLY A 131 -3.77 0.06 22.22
CA GLY A 131 -5.09 0.69 22.11
C GLY A 131 -5.44 1.07 20.66
N ASP A 132 -4.46 1.57 19.92
CA ASP A 132 -4.63 1.85 18.49
C ASP A 132 -4.79 0.55 17.69
N PHE A 133 -3.98 -0.48 18.00
CA PHE A 133 -4.10 -1.80 17.39
C PHE A 133 -5.51 -2.38 17.52
N ASP A 134 -6.02 -2.47 18.76
CA ASP A 134 -7.33 -3.04 19.07
C ASP A 134 -8.43 -2.26 18.32
N LYS A 135 -8.37 -0.92 18.36
CA LYS A 135 -9.28 -0.05 17.61
C LYS A 135 -9.28 -0.33 16.11
N TYR A 136 -8.10 -0.40 15.48
CA TYR A 136 -8.00 -0.61 14.04
C TYR A 136 -8.50 -1.98 13.62
N ILE A 137 -8.11 -3.04 14.34
CA ILE A 137 -8.50 -4.41 14.03
C ILE A 137 -10.02 -4.61 14.22
N ASP A 138 -10.59 -4.11 15.32
CA ASP A 138 -12.04 -4.21 15.56
C ASP A 138 -12.85 -3.46 14.50
N THR A 139 -12.38 -2.28 14.08
CA THR A 139 -13.04 -1.55 13.00
C THR A 139 -12.90 -2.27 11.67
N ALA A 140 -11.76 -2.88 11.37
CA ALA A 140 -11.58 -3.69 10.16
C ALA A 140 -12.59 -4.84 10.11
N ILE A 141 -12.73 -5.61 11.20
CA ILE A 141 -13.68 -6.74 11.29
C ILE A 141 -15.11 -6.26 11.05
N LYS A 142 -15.49 -5.08 11.56
CA LYS A 142 -16.83 -4.51 11.39
C LYS A 142 -17.11 -4.06 9.96
N LEU A 143 -16.11 -3.52 9.26
CA LEU A 143 -16.29 -2.92 7.93
C LEU A 143 -16.09 -3.91 6.78
N LEU A 144 -15.29 -4.96 6.96
CA LEU A 144 -14.99 -5.92 5.90
C LEU A 144 -16.18 -6.84 5.62
N ASP A 145 -16.62 -6.84 4.37
CA ASP A 145 -17.71 -7.69 3.88
C ASP A 145 -17.19 -9.10 3.55
N GLU A 146 -17.80 -10.12 4.13
CA GLU A 146 -17.45 -11.53 3.89
C GLU A 146 -18.10 -12.12 2.64
N ASN A 147 -18.96 -11.37 1.95
CA ASN A 147 -19.49 -11.79 0.66
C ASN A 147 -18.53 -11.42 -0.49
N ASP A 148 -17.70 -10.40 -0.30
CA ASP A 148 -16.61 -10.02 -1.18
C ASP A 148 -15.35 -10.88 -0.94
N GLU A 149 -14.63 -11.27 -2.00
CA GLU A 149 -13.45 -12.14 -1.88
C GLU A 149 -12.29 -11.44 -1.17
N GLU A 150 -12.03 -10.18 -1.52
CA GLU A 150 -11.00 -9.37 -0.88
C GLU A 150 -11.38 -9.09 0.60
N GLY A 151 -12.66 -8.74 0.83
CA GLY A 151 -13.22 -8.55 2.15
C GLY A 151 -13.09 -9.79 3.05
N ARG A 152 -13.40 -11.00 2.56
CA ARG A 152 -13.18 -12.26 3.29
C ARG A 152 -11.73 -12.45 3.69
N LEU A 153 -10.80 -12.21 2.75
CA LEU A 153 -9.37 -12.41 2.99
C LEU A 153 -8.89 -11.54 4.15
N TYR A 154 -9.14 -10.23 4.08
CA TYR A 154 -8.70 -9.33 5.14
C TYR A 154 -9.48 -9.50 6.44
N LYS A 155 -10.76 -9.88 6.38
CA LYS A 155 -11.55 -10.15 7.60
C LYS A 155 -10.98 -11.36 8.33
N SER A 156 -10.58 -12.40 7.59
CA SER A 156 -9.89 -13.56 8.14
C SER A 156 -8.58 -13.15 8.80
N PHE A 157 -7.77 -12.31 8.15
CA PHE A 157 -6.54 -11.81 8.76
C PHE A 157 -6.78 -10.96 10.01
N ALA A 158 -7.81 -10.10 10.00
CA ALA A 158 -8.16 -9.28 11.14
C ALA A 158 -8.64 -10.14 12.33
N LEU A 159 -9.42 -11.19 12.08
CA LEU A 159 -9.84 -12.15 13.10
C LEU A 159 -8.64 -12.92 13.69
N ILE A 160 -7.68 -13.34 12.86
CA ILE A 160 -6.44 -13.96 13.35
C ILE A 160 -5.66 -12.97 14.24
N ALA A 161 -5.48 -11.73 13.77
CA ALA A 161 -4.78 -10.69 14.53
C ALA A 161 -5.48 -10.37 15.86
N SER A 162 -6.81 -10.33 15.88
CA SER A 162 -7.61 -10.17 17.10
C SER A 162 -7.42 -11.35 18.05
N GLY A 163 -7.35 -12.59 17.53
CA GLY A 163 -7.08 -13.78 18.33
C GLY A 163 -5.70 -13.79 18.99
N MET A 164 -4.67 -13.28 18.31
CA MET A 164 -3.30 -13.19 18.87
C MET A 164 -3.15 -12.20 20.03
N ARG A 165 -4.17 -11.37 20.29
CA ARG A 165 -4.18 -10.41 21.40
C ARG A 165 -4.37 -11.08 22.77
N PHE A 166 -4.99 -12.25 22.80
CA PHE A 166 -5.40 -13.02 23.98
C PHE A 166 -4.55 -14.27 24.16
#